data_AF-A0A7U2EX02-F1
#
_entry.id   AF-A0A7U2EX02-F1
#
_cell.length_a   1.000
_cell.length_b   1.000
_cell.length_c   1.000
_cell.angle_alpha   90.00
_cell.angle_beta   90.00
_cell.angle_gamma   90.00
#
_symmetry.space_group_name_H-M   'P 1'
#
loop_
_entity.id
_entity.type
_entity.pdbx_description
1 polymer ?
#
loop_
_entity_poly.entity_id
_entity_poly.type
_entity_poly.pdbx_seq_one_letter_code
_entity_poly.pdbx_strand_id
1 'polypeptide(L)'
;MLSRCQLLPGRPIIHNVVIRTAQSTRRTYATSDPAPVVKNPLRRKKGGDLGTHLPKHVIPIDSYIPAYPYGDHALFKQANRGLYGDQMIHFGNNVSEKTETKTRRDWKPNVLSKGLYSVALKKKIKLRITSRVLKTMDREGGLDEYLLKDNEHRLKELGPLGWALRWTLMQKPEVIDRMRAQASALGVDQATIDAQWPTPRMLNEQRVLQAGFVRATDLVGEDEHEEAEEGDTEYDITRLKRRIRERARDEYLGILKTAHRYLARQHVNSEAEGIKLAFIRTKEHKEAFNRFRMKLGQKLDKQFSPQEIAEARVRLKLPSELSDSRVRKILSNERKPQEIEEAGSHKAWIDKVNAEEDAIKNAEEDAITMAQYAEANGGKELPESELKNHYAKMIEEAENAANNEELDHSRREFLKAAMAKADKMIRERGSGGQGAWVQSAAENYLRDLAEQAAKQSAKQAARQAAPREA
;
A
#
# COMPACT_ATOMS: atom_id res chain seq x y z
N MET A 1 54.68 -3.63 -82.02
CA MET A 1 54.84 -5.11 -81.87
C MET A 1 53.53 -5.68 -81.37
N LEU A 2 52.88 -6.52 -82.18
CA LEU A 2 51.67 -7.25 -81.81
C LEU A 2 52.06 -8.47 -80.98
N SER A 3 51.47 -8.62 -79.80
CA SER A 3 51.55 -9.86 -79.02
C SER A 3 50.18 -10.18 -78.43
N ARG A 4 49.47 -10.99 -79.21
CA ARG A 4 48.57 -12.09 -78.83
C ARG A 4 48.54 -12.40 -77.32
N CYS A 5 47.36 -12.25 -76.69
CA CYS A 5 46.99 -13.05 -75.52
C CYS A 5 45.61 -13.66 -75.75
N GLN A 6 45.53 -14.94 -75.41
CA GLN A 6 44.49 -15.90 -75.73
C GLN A 6 43.25 -15.72 -74.84
N LEU A 7 42.08 -15.93 -75.44
CA LEU A 7 40.79 -16.06 -74.76
C LEU A 7 40.74 -17.38 -73.97
N LEU A 8 40.51 -17.32 -72.66
CA LEU A 8 40.00 -18.41 -71.84
C LEU A 8 38.56 -18.06 -71.41
N PRO A 9 37.55 -18.91 -71.69
CA PRO A 9 36.20 -18.72 -71.17
C PRO A 9 36.11 -19.33 -69.77
N GLY A 10 36.44 -18.56 -68.74
CA GLY A 10 36.18 -18.91 -67.34
C GLY A 10 35.07 -18.03 -66.78
N ARG A 11 33.83 -18.54 -66.74
CA ARG A 11 32.77 -17.92 -65.91
C ARG A 11 33.17 -18.11 -64.44
N PRO A 12 33.37 -17.06 -63.64
CA PRO A 12 33.28 -17.22 -62.19
C PRO A 12 31.83 -17.58 -61.86
N ILE A 13 31.64 -18.62 -61.06
CA ILE A 13 30.36 -18.94 -60.45
C ILE A 13 29.99 -17.74 -59.58
N ILE A 14 28.98 -16.98 -60.01
CA ILE A 14 28.39 -15.91 -59.22
C ILE A 14 27.63 -16.63 -58.10
N HIS A 15 28.25 -16.79 -56.93
CA HIS A 15 27.50 -16.99 -55.71
C HIS A 15 26.54 -15.81 -55.59
N ASN A 16 25.25 -16.08 -55.47
CA ASN A 16 24.16 -15.12 -55.29
C ASN A 16 24.63 -13.84 -54.60
N VAL A 17 24.99 -12.83 -55.41
CA VAL A 17 25.17 -11.48 -54.92
C VAL A 17 23.75 -11.03 -54.62
N VAL A 18 23.37 -11.17 -53.35
CA VAL A 18 22.21 -10.49 -52.82
C VAL A 18 22.42 -9.02 -53.17
N ILE A 19 21.63 -8.52 -54.12
CA ILE A 19 21.47 -7.09 -54.35
C ILE A 19 20.89 -6.57 -53.04
N ARG A 20 21.75 -6.22 -52.10
CA ARG A 20 21.37 -5.34 -51.01
C ARG A 20 21.12 -4.02 -51.69
N THR A 21 19.86 -3.76 -52.01
CA THR A 21 19.41 -2.38 -52.16
C THR A 21 19.92 -1.67 -50.91
N ALA A 22 20.75 -0.65 -51.10
CA ALA A 22 21.18 0.18 -49.98
C ALA A 22 19.89 0.67 -49.33
N GLN A 23 19.55 0.12 -48.16
CA GLN A 23 18.41 0.60 -47.41
C GLN A 23 18.67 2.09 -47.24
N SER A 24 17.77 2.91 -47.79
CA SER A 24 17.73 4.33 -47.49
C SER A 24 17.93 4.42 -45.98
N THR A 25 19.01 5.07 -45.56
CA THR A 25 19.29 5.37 -44.16
C THR A 25 18.30 6.44 -43.70
N ARG A 26 17.01 6.10 -43.73
CA ARG A 26 16.05 6.69 -42.83
C ARG A 26 16.57 6.31 -41.46
N ARG A 27 17.20 7.27 -40.79
CA ARG A 27 17.34 7.24 -39.34
C ARG A 27 15.98 6.80 -38.80
N THR A 28 15.87 5.55 -38.40
CA THR A 28 14.74 5.10 -37.61
C THR A 28 14.90 5.82 -36.29
N TYR A 29 14.19 6.94 -36.14
CA TYR A 29 13.85 7.40 -34.81
C TYR A 29 13.24 6.17 -34.13
N ALA A 30 13.91 5.67 -33.10
CA ALA A 30 13.35 4.64 -32.25
C ALA A 30 12.08 5.23 -31.65
N THR A 31 10.96 5.00 -32.33
CA THR A 31 9.63 5.32 -31.84
C THR A 31 9.27 4.08 -31.03
N SER A 32 9.92 3.89 -29.88
CA SER A 32 9.31 3.01 -28.90
C SER A 32 8.04 3.73 -28.51
N ASP A 33 6.88 3.19 -28.88
CA ASP A 33 5.61 3.67 -28.35
C ASP A 33 5.79 3.80 -26.84
N PRO A 34 5.58 4.99 -26.25
CA PRO A 34 5.76 5.14 -24.82
C PRO A 34 4.84 4.13 -24.15
N ALA A 35 5.37 3.39 -23.16
CA ALA A 35 4.59 2.40 -22.43
C ALA A 35 3.21 2.99 -22.09
N PRO A 36 2.10 2.26 -22.33
CA PRO A 36 0.75 2.84 -22.43
C PRO A 36 0.38 3.70 -21.23
N VAL A 37 1.04 3.43 -20.10
CA VAL A 37 0.92 4.24 -18.90
C VAL A 37 2.28 4.40 -18.22
N VAL A 38 2.53 5.62 -17.78
CA VAL A 38 3.79 6.09 -17.21
C VAL A 38 3.58 6.44 -15.74
N LYS A 39 4.65 6.28 -14.95
CA LYS A 39 4.69 6.72 -13.55
C LYS A 39 4.59 8.25 -13.51
N ASN A 40 3.99 8.79 -12.44
CA ASN A 40 3.89 10.24 -12.22
C ASN A 40 5.18 10.97 -12.67
N PRO A 41 5.12 11.98 -13.56
CA PRO A 41 6.32 12.66 -14.08
C PRO A 41 7.11 13.42 -12.99
N LEU A 42 6.48 13.65 -11.83
CA LEU A 42 7.10 14.17 -10.62
C LEU A 42 7.68 13.08 -9.73
N ARG A 43 7.62 11.80 -10.11
CA ARG A 43 8.18 10.70 -9.32
C ARG A 43 9.68 10.63 -9.52
N ARG A 44 10.41 10.53 -8.41
CA ARG A 44 11.88 10.60 -8.41
C ARG A 44 12.48 9.24 -8.77
N LYS A 45 13.62 9.25 -9.46
CA LYS A 45 14.41 8.04 -9.72
C LYS A 45 15.38 7.67 -8.57
N LYS A 46 15.74 8.60 -7.67
CA LYS A 46 16.65 8.42 -6.50
C LYS A 46 16.33 9.47 -5.42
N GLY A 47 16.38 9.13 -4.12
CA GLY A 47 15.94 9.88 -2.90
C GLY A 47 16.45 11.33 -2.70
N GLY A 48 15.73 12.17 -1.93
CA GLY A 48 15.85 13.65 -1.87
C GLY A 48 14.56 14.45 -2.21
N ASP A 49 14.59 15.78 -2.18
CA ASP A 49 13.39 16.61 -2.38
C ASP A 49 13.35 17.31 -3.75
N LEU A 50 12.19 17.41 -4.43
CA LEU A 50 12.07 18.16 -5.70
C LEU A 50 11.99 19.68 -5.52
N GLY A 51 12.16 20.18 -4.29
CA GLY A 51 11.97 21.59 -3.96
C GLY A 51 10.49 22.00 -3.96
N THR A 52 10.18 23.12 -3.30
CA THR A 52 8.81 23.58 -3.03
C THR A 52 8.09 24.17 -4.24
N HIS A 53 8.70 24.19 -5.42
CA HIS A 53 8.21 24.87 -6.62
C HIS A 53 7.37 23.97 -7.54
N LEU A 54 7.16 22.70 -7.18
CA LEU A 54 6.40 21.70 -7.94
C LEU A 54 5.14 21.25 -7.19
N PRO A 55 4.06 20.88 -7.89
CA PRO A 55 2.78 20.52 -7.30
C PRO A 55 2.76 19.06 -6.79
N LYS A 56 3.68 18.72 -5.87
CA LYS A 56 3.85 17.35 -5.35
C LYS A 56 2.61 16.77 -4.68
N HIS A 57 1.85 17.61 -3.98
CA HIS A 57 0.68 17.21 -3.20
C HIS A 57 -0.62 17.14 -4.01
N VAL A 58 -0.55 17.43 -5.32
CA VAL A 58 -1.72 17.46 -6.20
C VAL A 58 -1.84 16.16 -6.97
N ILE A 59 -0.73 15.69 -7.55
CA ILE A 59 -0.68 14.44 -8.30
C ILE A 59 -0.31 13.31 -7.34
N PRO A 60 -1.12 12.25 -7.21
CA PRO A 60 -0.78 11.10 -6.37
C PRO A 60 0.58 10.51 -6.74
N ILE A 61 1.35 10.06 -5.75
CA ILE A 61 2.72 9.56 -5.98
C ILE A 61 2.69 8.28 -6.82
N ASP A 62 1.75 7.39 -6.53
CA ASP A 62 1.64 6.06 -7.12
C ASP A 62 0.53 5.95 -8.18
N SER A 63 0.05 7.07 -8.72
CA SER A 63 -0.91 7.03 -9.82
C SER A 63 -0.28 6.54 -11.12
N TYR A 64 -0.99 5.65 -11.81
CA TYR A 64 -0.69 5.17 -13.15
C TYR A 64 -1.36 6.15 -14.15
N ILE A 65 -0.56 6.98 -14.82
CA ILE A 65 -1.04 8.07 -15.69
C ILE A 65 -0.74 7.71 -17.15
N PRO A 66 -1.70 7.75 -18.09
CA PRO A 66 -1.47 7.39 -19.48
C PRO A 66 -0.25 8.11 -20.05
N ALA A 67 0.49 7.46 -20.96
CA ALA A 67 1.60 8.12 -21.63
C ALA A 67 1.13 9.40 -22.32
N TYR A 68 1.91 10.46 -22.17
CA TYR A 68 1.66 11.67 -22.93
C TYR A 68 1.93 11.39 -24.41
N PRO A 69 0.98 11.66 -25.34
CA PRO A 69 1.09 11.21 -26.74
C PRO A 69 2.36 11.69 -27.47
N TYR A 70 2.87 12.87 -27.12
CA TYR A 70 4.07 13.45 -27.74
C TYR A 70 5.36 13.19 -26.96
N GLY A 71 5.29 12.46 -25.85
CA GLY A 71 6.45 12.13 -25.01
C GLY A 71 7.11 13.34 -24.32
N ASP A 72 8.19 13.06 -23.58
CA ASP A 72 8.93 14.09 -22.85
C ASP A 72 9.76 14.98 -23.79
N HIS A 73 9.87 16.27 -23.48
CA HIS A 73 10.78 17.15 -24.22
C HIS A 73 12.24 16.75 -23.96
N ALA A 74 12.94 16.33 -25.03
CA ALA A 74 14.33 15.86 -24.94
C ALA A 74 15.35 17.00 -24.77
N LEU A 75 15.13 18.12 -25.47
CA LEU A 75 16.08 19.25 -25.52
C LEU A 75 15.94 20.17 -24.31
N PHE A 76 14.74 20.70 -24.08
CA PHE A 76 14.49 21.65 -23.00
C PHE A 76 13.75 20.99 -21.82
N LYS A 77 14.46 20.10 -21.11
CA LYS A 77 13.93 19.27 -20.00
C LYS A 77 13.29 20.08 -18.86
N GLN A 78 13.65 21.35 -18.74
CA GLN A 78 13.02 22.27 -17.79
C GLN A 78 11.51 22.43 -18.06
N ALA A 79 11.09 22.38 -19.33
CA ALA A 79 9.69 22.49 -19.73
C ALA A 79 8.84 21.31 -19.26
N ASN A 80 9.41 20.11 -19.11
CA ASN A 80 8.70 18.93 -18.62
C ASN A 80 8.12 19.10 -17.20
N ARG A 81 8.60 20.11 -16.45
CA ARG A 81 8.26 20.39 -15.06
C ARG A 81 7.37 21.62 -14.86
N GLY A 82 6.77 22.16 -15.93
CA GLY A 82 5.93 23.35 -15.88
C GLY A 82 4.99 23.45 -17.07
N LEU A 83 4.28 24.57 -17.19
CA LEU A 83 3.43 24.88 -18.33
C LEU A 83 4.12 25.94 -19.20
N TYR A 84 4.69 25.52 -20.32
CA TYR A 84 5.52 26.36 -21.18
C TYR A 84 4.84 26.82 -22.46
N GLY A 85 3.76 26.13 -22.88
CA GLY A 85 3.02 26.49 -24.09
C GLY A 85 3.88 26.36 -25.34
N ASP A 86 4.59 25.24 -25.46
CA ASP A 86 5.55 24.92 -26.53
C ASP A 86 6.75 25.89 -26.64
N GLN A 87 6.89 26.85 -25.71
CA GLN A 87 8.02 27.77 -25.72
C GLN A 87 9.31 27.08 -25.25
N MET A 88 10.31 27.06 -26.13
CA MET A 88 11.63 26.51 -25.87
C MET A 88 12.70 27.60 -25.81
N ILE A 89 13.88 27.23 -25.33
CA ILE A 89 15.07 28.08 -25.46
C ILE A 89 15.50 28.14 -26.93
N HIS A 90 15.69 29.34 -27.45
CA HIS A 90 16.25 29.54 -28.79
C HIS A 90 17.73 29.90 -28.69
N PHE A 91 18.50 29.49 -29.68
CA PHE A 91 19.92 29.82 -29.78
C PHE A 91 20.19 30.59 -31.07
N GLY A 92 21.07 31.58 -31.00
CA GLY A 92 21.45 32.39 -32.16
C GLY A 92 22.73 33.16 -31.90
N ASN A 93 22.89 34.26 -32.64
CA ASN A 93 24.08 35.11 -32.54
C ASN A 93 23.68 36.55 -32.20
N ASN A 94 24.47 37.21 -31.38
CA ASN A 94 24.62 38.66 -31.41
C ASN A 94 25.49 39.01 -32.63
N VAL A 95 25.08 40.02 -33.39
CA VAL A 95 25.82 40.52 -34.55
C VAL A 95 26.22 41.95 -34.23
N SER A 96 27.52 42.25 -34.26
CA SER A 96 27.97 43.63 -34.07
C SER A 96 27.61 44.47 -35.31
N GLU A 97 27.16 45.70 -35.09
CA GLU A 97 26.70 46.58 -36.17
C GLU A 97 27.82 46.94 -37.17
N LYS A 98 29.05 47.14 -36.68
CA LYS A 98 30.17 47.62 -37.50
C LYS A 98 31.01 46.53 -38.17
N THR A 99 31.18 45.40 -37.50
CA THR A 99 32.13 44.35 -37.91
C THR A 99 31.43 43.03 -38.22
N GLU A 100 30.09 42.99 -38.10
CA GLU A 100 29.25 41.81 -38.26
C GLU A 100 29.76 40.57 -37.49
N THR A 101 30.50 40.81 -36.40
CA THR A 101 31.13 39.76 -35.62
C THR A 101 30.04 39.01 -34.87
N LYS A 102 29.97 37.69 -35.10
CA LYS A 102 28.93 36.81 -34.57
C LYS A 102 29.37 36.20 -33.24
N THR A 103 28.70 36.55 -32.15
CA THR A 103 28.91 35.92 -30.83
C THR A 103 27.68 35.13 -30.42
N ARG A 104 27.83 33.93 -29.83
CA ARG A 104 26.69 33.06 -29.48
C ARG A 104 25.84 33.69 -28.37
N ARG A 105 24.51 33.58 -28.49
CA ARG A 105 23.54 33.97 -27.46
C ARG A 105 22.36 33.01 -27.40
N ASP A 106 21.62 33.07 -26.30
CA ASP A 106 20.38 32.34 -26.08
C ASP A 106 19.22 33.25 -25.69
N TRP A 107 18.00 32.86 -26.07
CA TRP A 107 16.76 33.51 -25.67
C TRP A 107 15.93 32.55 -24.84
N LYS A 108 15.77 32.86 -23.55
CA LYS A 108 14.93 32.08 -22.65
C LYS A 108 13.51 32.63 -22.63
N PRO A 109 12.48 31.76 -22.56
CA PRO A 109 11.13 32.22 -22.31
C PRO A 109 11.03 32.88 -20.92
N ASN A 110 10.13 33.85 -20.77
CA ASN A 110 9.88 34.49 -19.49
C ASN A 110 9.05 33.57 -18.58
N VAL A 111 9.75 32.80 -17.73
CA VAL A 111 9.19 31.81 -16.81
C VAL A 111 9.00 32.41 -15.42
N LEU A 112 7.78 32.31 -14.91
CA LEU A 112 7.37 32.80 -13.60
C LEU A 112 6.97 31.62 -12.71
N SER A 113 7.16 31.72 -11.39
CA SER A 113 6.56 30.79 -10.42
C SER A 113 5.31 31.42 -9.84
N LYS A 114 4.14 30.82 -10.10
CA LYS A 114 2.85 31.33 -9.65
C LYS A 114 2.00 30.21 -9.07
N GLY A 115 1.21 30.53 -8.05
CA GLY A 115 0.20 29.64 -7.48
C GLY A 115 -1.15 29.96 -8.08
N LEU A 116 -1.71 29.04 -8.85
CA LEU A 116 -3.00 29.20 -9.52
C LEU A 116 -4.06 28.35 -8.82
N TYR A 117 -5.27 28.87 -8.67
CA TYR A 117 -6.36 28.13 -8.07
C TYR A 117 -7.02 27.21 -9.10
N SER A 118 -7.21 25.95 -8.75
CA SER A 118 -8.03 24.99 -9.49
C SER A 118 -9.35 24.83 -8.76
N VAL A 119 -10.45 25.03 -9.49
CA VAL A 119 -11.82 24.96 -8.98
C VAL A 119 -12.18 23.51 -8.70
N ALA A 120 -11.95 22.61 -9.67
CA ALA A 120 -12.26 21.20 -9.55
C ALA A 120 -11.45 20.48 -8.44
N LEU A 121 -10.22 20.95 -8.18
CA LEU A 121 -9.36 20.40 -7.14
C LEU A 121 -9.50 21.13 -5.79
N LYS A 122 -10.19 22.27 -5.75
CA LYS A 122 -10.36 23.16 -4.59
C LYS A 122 -9.03 23.51 -3.91
N LYS A 123 -7.96 23.64 -4.70
CA LYS A 123 -6.58 23.80 -4.22
C LYS A 123 -5.80 24.78 -5.07
N LYS A 124 -4.87 25.50 -4.43
CA LYS A 124 -3.89 26.35 -5.11
C LYS A 124 -2.66 25.53 -5.51
N ILE A 125 -2.38 25.50 -6.81
CA ILE A 125 -1.32 24.71 -7.44
C ILE A 125 -0.16 25.64 -7.80
N LYS A 126 1.01 25.43 -7.19
CA LYS A 126 2.22 26.18 -7.52
C LYS A 126 2.91 25.55 -8.73
N LEU A 127 3.07 26.34 -9.79
CA LEU A 127 3.62 25.90 -11.07
C LEU A 127 4.68 26.89 -11.57
N ARG A 128 5.57 26.39 -12.43
CA ARG A 128 6.39 27.23 -13.31
C ARG A 128 5.65 27.42 -14.61
N ILE A 129 5.35 28.66 -14.96
CA ILE A 129 4.46 29.02 -16.07
C ILE A 129 5.12 30.13 -16.87
N THR A 130 5.04 30.08 -18.20
CA THR A 130 5.47 31.21 -19.03
C THR A 130 4.44 32.33 -19.03
N SER A 131 4.89 33.58 -19.13
CA SER A 131 3.98 34.74 -19.18
C SER A 131 2.93 34.65 -20.31
N ARG A 132 3.26 34.01 -21.44
CA ARG A 132 2.32 33.75 -22.54
C ARG A 132 1.21 32.80 -22.11
N VAL A 133 1.54 31.68 -21.48
CA VAL A 133 0.55 30.72 -20.98
C VAL A 133 -0.35 31.37 -19.93
N LEU A 134 0.21 32.18 -19.02
CA LEU A 134 -0.59 32.89 -18.02
C LEU A 134 -1.67 33.77 -18.66
N LYS A 135 -1.32 34.54 -19.71
CA LYS A 135 -2.28 35.34 -20.48
C LYS A 135 -3.35 34.48 -21.16
N THR A 136 -2.98 33.31 -21.67
CA THR A 136 -3.94 32.37 -22.27
C THR A 136 -4.91 31.84 -21.22
N MET A 137 -4.43 31.52 -20.03
CA MET A 137 -5.26 31.04 -18.92
C MET A 137 -6.26 32.12 -18.47
N ASP A 138 -5.82 33.37 -18.36
CA ASP A 138 -6.71 34.49 -18.02
C ASP A 138 -7.81 34.69 -19.09
N ARG A 139 -7.46 34.52 -20.37
CA ARG A 139 -8.42 34.60 -21.48
C ARG A 139 -9.43 33.45 -21.47
N GLU A 140 -9.00 32.26 -21.07
CA GLU A 140 -9.84 31.04 -21.06
C GLU A 140 -10.63 30.87 -19.76
N GLY A 141 -10.37 31.70 -18.75
CA GLY A 141 -11.12 31.69 -17.48
C GLY A 141 -10.51 30.81 -16.39
N GLY A 142 -9.23 30.42 -16.49
CA GLY A 142 -8.50 29.77 -15.40
C GLY A 142 -7.64 28.58 -15.80
N LEU A 143 -7.11 27.88 -14.79
CA LEU A 143 -6.25 26.71 -14.98
C LEU A 143 -7.01 25.50 -15.51
N ASP A 144 -8.21 25.25 -14.99
CA ASP A 144 -8.96 24.04 -15.30
C ASP A 144 -9.44 24.05 -16.76
N GLU A 145 -9.95 25.20 -17.24
CA GLU A 145 -10.33 25.38 -18.65
C GLU A 145 -9.13 25.28 -19.59
N TYR A 146 -7.98 25.81 -19.18
CA TYR A 146 -6.74 25.68 -19.96
C TYR A 146 -6.32 24.22 -20.14
N LEU A 147 -6.43 23.40 -19.08
CA LEU A 147 -6.06 21.98 -19.11
C LEU A 147 -7.07 21.11 -19.85
N LEU A 148 -8.37 21.41 -19.74
CA LEU A 148 -9.46 20.60 -20.32
C LEU A 148 -9.73 20.91 -21.80
N LYS A 149 -9.22 22.01 -22.34
CA LYS A 149 -9.48 22.41 -23.72
C LYS A 149 -9.01 21.33 -24.71
N ASP A 150 -9.95 20.88 -25.54
CA ASP A 150 -9.78 19.68 -26.36
C ASP A 150 -9.18 19.91 -27.76
N ASN A 151 -8.23 20.84 -27.87
CA ASN A 151 -7.55 21.11 -29.14
C ASN A 151 -6.24 20.31 -29.24
N GLU A 152 -5.93 19.73 -30.40
CA GLU A 152 -4.65 19.05 -30.64
C GLU A 152 -3.45 19.96 -30.35
N HIS A 153 -3.53 21.23 -30.76
CA HIS A 153 -2.48 22.22 -30.45
C HIS A 153 -2.33 22.43 -28.94
N ARG A 154 -3.45 22.48 -28.20
CA ARG A 154 -3.40 22.58 -26.74
C ARG A 154 -2.72 21.36 -26.14
N LEU A 155 -3.03 20.17 -26.65
CA LEU A 155 -2.44 18.95 -26.14
C LEU A 155 -0.91 18.98 -26.27
N LYS A 156 -0.37 19.45 -27.40
CA LYS A 156 1.07 19.67 -27.62
C LYS A 156 1.67 20.69 -26.64
N GLU A 157 0.95 21.77 -26.35
CA GLU A 157 1.38 22.87 -25.47
C GLU A 157 1.49 22.49 -23.98
N LEU A 158 0.75 21.45 -23.53
CA LEU A 158 0.67 21.06 -22.11
C LEU A 158 1.99 20.48 -21.57
N GLY A 159 2.67 19.68 -22.38
CA GLY A 159 3.80 18.86 -21.96
C GLY A 159 3.44 17.78 -20.92
N PRO A 160 4.42 17.00 -20.44
CA PRO A 160 4.19 15.85 -19.55
C PRO A 160 3.52 16.20 -18.21
N LEU A 161 3.94 17.31 -17.57
CA LEU A 161 3.32 17.75 -16.31
C LEU A 161 1.88 18.24 -16.55
N GLY A 162 1.64 19.03 -17.61
CA GLY A 162 0.31 19.50 -17.95
C GLY A 162 -0.64 18.33 -18.27
N TRP A 163 -0.14 17.31 -18.95
CA TRP A 163 -0.86 16.06 -19.20
C TRP A 163 -1.23 15.33 -17.90
N ALA A 164 -0.29 15.18 -16.97
CA ALA A 164 -0.56 14.58 -15.67
C ALA A 164 -1.60 15.38 -14.88
N LEU A 165 -1.53 16.72 -14.90
CA LEU A 165 -2.54 17.59 -14.29
C LEU A 165 -3.91 17.43 -14.94
N ARG A 166 -3.98 17.43 -16.28
CA ARG A 166 -5.22 17.17 -17.04
C ARG A 166 -5.84 15.84 -16.63
N TRP A 167 -5.04 14.77 -16.57
CA TRP A 167 -5.49 13.45 -16.12
C TRP A 167 -6.02 13.50 -14.68
N THR A 168 -5.29 14.09 -13.73
CA THR A 168 -5.76 14.18 -12.33
C THR A 168 -7.08 14.93 -12.18
N LEU A 169 -7.29 15.93 -13.03
CA LEU A 169 -8.49 16.75 -13.04
C LEU A 169 -9.66 15.96 -13.63
N MET A 170 -9.44 15.19 -14.69
CA MET A 170 -10.44 14.28 -15.28
C MET A 170 -10.92 13.18 -14.32
N GLN A 171 -10.16 12.85 -13.27
CA GLN A 171 -10.60 11.90 -12.23
C GLN A 171 -11.57 12.51 -11.20
N LYS A 172 -11.83 13.82 -11.24
CA LYS A 172 -12.69 14.50 -10.26
C LYS A 172 -14.17 14.34 -10.63
N PRO A 173 -15.06 14.11 -9.65
CA PRO A 173 -16.48 13.91 -9.92
C PRO A 173 -17.10 15.09 -10.66
N GLU A 174 -16.80 16.32 -10.24
CA GLU A 174 -17.31 17.55 -10.89
C GLU A 174 -16.98 17.62 -12.39
N VAL A 175 -15.82 17.07 -12.78
CA VAL A 175 -15.35 17.07 -14.18
C VAL A 175 -15.96 15.90 -14.94
N ILE A 176 -16.04 14.72 -14.31
CA ILE A 176 -16.72 13.55 -14.86
C ILE A 176 -18.17 13.90 -15.18
N ASP A 177 -18.89 14.53 -14.25
CA ASP A 177 -20.28 14.95 -14.43
C ASP A 177 -20.42 15.94 -15.59
N ARG A 178 -19.51 16.92 -15.69
CA ARG A 178 -19.45 17.85 -16.84
C ARG A 178 -19.24 17.12 -18.16
N MET A 179 -18.31 16.16 -18.23
CA MET A 179 -18.03 15.41 -19.46
C MET A 179 -19.20 14.52 -19.85
N ARG A 180 -19.88 13.89 -18.88
CA ARG A 180 -21.10 13.11 -19.11
C ARG A 180 -22.25 13.97 -19.62
N ALA A 181 -22.44 15.17 -19.05
CA ALA A 181 -23.43 16.13 -19.52
C ALA A 181 -23.14 16.60 -20.96
N GLN A 182 -21.87 16.85 -21.30
CA GLN A 182 -21.46 17.19 -22.67
C GLN A 182 -21.67 16.02 -23.64
N ALA A 183 -21.30 14.81 -23.25
CA ALA A 183 -21.45 13.62 -24.09
C ALA A 183 -22.93 13.28 -24.35
N SER A 184 -23.78 13.37 -23.33
CA SER A 184 -25.23 13.20 -23.48
C SER A 184 -25.86 14.30 -24.35
N ALA A 185 -25.42 15.56 -24.22
CA ALA A 185 -25.85 16.65 -25.10
C ALA A 185 -25.41 16.44 -26.56
N LEU A 186 -24.30 15.75 -26.79
CA LEU A 186 -23.83 15.33 -28.12
C LEU A 186 -24.52 14.06 -28.65
N GLY A 187 -25.42 13.44 -27.86
CA GLY A 187 -26.17 12.25 -28.26
C GLY A 187 -25.38 10.94 -28.19
N VAL A 188 -24.31 10.88 -27.39
CA VAL A 188 -23.56 9.63 -27.17
C VAL A 188 -24.39 8.68 -26.31
N ASP A 189 -24.39 7.39 -26.65
CA ASP A 189 -25.11 6.37 -25.91
C ASP A 189 -24.64 6.26 -24.45
N GLN A 190 -25.59 6.06 -23.54
CA GLN A 190 -25.36 6.06 -22.10
C GLN A 190 -24.39 4.94 -21.68
N ALA A 191 -24.46 3.76 -22.30
CA ALA A 191 -23.54 2.67 -22.00
C ALA A 191 -22.09 3.03 -22.39
N THR A 192 -21.90 3.76 -23.49
CA THR A 192 -20.59 4.25 -23.91
C THR A 192 -20.04 5.30 -22.94
N ILE A 193 -20.90 6.21 -22.47
CA ILE A 193 -20.56 7.23 -21.47
C ILE A 193 -20.14 6.57 -20.15
N ASP A 194 -20.88 5.55 -19.71
CA ASP A 194 -20.62 4.81 -18.47
C ASP A 194 -19.32 4.00 -18.53
N ALA A 195 -19.00 3.43 -19.68
CA ALA A 195 -17.73 2.75 -19.91
C ALA A 195 -16.53 3.70 -19.89
N GLN A 196 -16.64 4.86 -20.56
CA GLN A 196 -15.53 5.82 -20.71
C GLN A 196 -15.29 6.66 -19.44
N TRP A 197 -16.38 7.13 -18.80
CA TRP A 197 -16.34 7.99 -17.61
C TRP A 197 -17.21 7.42 -16.49
N PRO A 198 -16.74 6.36 -15.81
CA PRO A 198 -17.47 5.73 -14.72
C PRO A 198 -17.59 6.67 -13.52
N THR A 199 -18.78 6.71 -12.91
CA THR A 199 -19.02 7.53 -11.72
C THR A 199 -18.25 6.98 -10.50
N PRO A 200 -17.97 7.80 -9.47
CA PRO A 200 -17.33 7.32 -8.24
C PRO A 200 -18.05 6.14 -7.57
N ARG A 201 -19.38 6.08 -7.71
CA ARG A 201 -20.19 4.94 -7.24
C ARG A 201 -19.85 3.67 -8.02
N MET A 202 -19.86 3.73 -9.35
CA MET A 202 -19.50 2.59 -10.20
C MET A 202 -18.05 2.15 -9.98
N LEU A 203 -17.12 3.09 -9.82
CA LEU A 203 -15.73 2.79 -9.48
C LEU A 203 -15.61 2.11 -8.12
N ASN A 204 -16.40 2.54 -7.12
CA ASN A 204 -16.44 1.88 -5.83
C ASN A 204 -17.03 0.47 -5.92
N GLU A 205 -18.10 0.27 -6.70
CA GLU A 205 -18.68 -1.06 -6.96
C GLU A 205 -17.65 -1.99 -7.64
N GLN A 206 -16.98 -1.52 -8.70
CA GLN A 206 -15.88 -2.23 -9.35
C GLN A 206 -14.72 -2.53 -8.37
N ARG A 207 -14.36 -1.56 -7.53
CA ARG A 207 -13.34 -1.75 -6.49
C ARG A 207 -13.76 -2.73 -5.41
N VAL A 208 -15.03 -2.79 -5.02
CA VAL A 208 -15.53 -3.76 -4.05
C VAL A 208 -15.46 -5.16 -4.65
N LEU A 209 -15.85 -5.31 -5.93
CA LEU A 209 -15.72 -6.57 -6.67
C LEU A 209 -14.24 -7.00 -6.80
N GLN A 210 -13.34 -6.07 -7.16
CA GLN A 210 -11.90 -6.33 -7.22
C GLN A 210 -11.25 -6.50 -5.83
N ALA A 211 -11.70 -5.80 -4.80
CA ALA A 211 -11.16 -5.91 -3.45
C ALA A 211 -11.63 -7.21 -2.77
N GLY A 212 -12.78 -7.76 -3.17
CA GLY A 212 -13.12 -9.15 -2.87
C GLY A 212 -12.07 -10.12 -3.40
N PHE A 213 -11.47 -9.80 -4.56
CA PHE A 213 -10.38 -10.56 -5.19
C PHE A 213 -8.99 -10.28 -4.55
N VAL A 214 -8.67 -9.03 -4.20
CA VAL A 214 -7.37 -8.62 -3.62
C VAL A 214 -7.27 -8.85 -2.11
N ARG A 215 -8.39 -8.89 -1.36
CA ARG A 215 -8.36 -9.35 0.05
C ARG A 215 -7.84 -10.78 0.20
N ALA A 216 -7.84 -11.59 -0.87
CA ALA A 216 -7.21 -12.90 -0.86
C ALA A 216 -5.67 -12.83 -0.89
N THR A 217 -5.07 -11.76 -1.43
CA THR A 217 -3.61 -11.58 -1.54
C THR A 217 -3.01 -10.79 -0.38
N ASP A 218 -3.75 -9.83 0.19
CA ASP A 218 -3.26 -8.94 1.25
C ASP A 218 -3.50 -9.47 2.69
N LEU A 219 -4.12 -10.64 2.84
CA LEU A 219 -4.17 -11.37 4.13
C LEU A 219 -2.85 -12.11 4.47
N VAL A 220 -1.81 -11.94 3.65
CA VAL A 220 -0.45 -12.40 3.94
C VAL A 220 0.41 -11.21 4.35
N GLY A 221 0.01 -10.56 5.43
CA GLY A 221 0.90 -9.80 6.30
C GLY A 221 0.86 -10.45 7.68
N GLU A 222 1.64 -11.52 7.88
CA GLU A 222 2.04 -11.91 9.23
C GLU A 222 3.47 -11.43 9.42
N ASP A 223 3.67 -10.76 10.55
CA ASP A 223 4.96 -10.37 11.09
C ASP A 223 5.97 -11.51 10.92
N GLU A 224 6.99 -11.26 10.10
CA GLU A 224 8.20 -12.08 10.09
C GLU A 224 8.85 -11.92 11.47
N HIS A 225 8.51 -12.84 12.38
CA HIS A 225 9.45 -13.25 13.40
C HIS A 225 10.60 -13.97 12.68
N GLU A 226 11.52 -13.18 12.11
CA GLU A 226 12.90 -13.60 11.93
C GLU A 226 13.40 -13.99 13.33
N GLU A 227 13.62 -15.28 13.55
CA GLU A 227 14.49 -15.72 14.64
C GLU A 227 15.82 -14.99 14.44
N ALA A 228 16.21 -14.19 15.43
CA ALA A 228 17.44 -13.43 15.36
C ALA A 228 18.61 -14.42 15.35
N GLU A 229 19.29 -14.55 14.21
CA GLU A 229 20.64 -15.10 14.20
C GLU A 229 21.52 -14.20 15.07
N GLU A 230 22.16 -14.79 16.08
CA GLU A 230 23.06 -14.10 16.99
C GLU A 230 24.31 -13.61 16.24
N GLY A 231 24.26 -12.36 15.78
CA GLY A 231 25.41 -11.65 15.20
C GLY A 231 25.39 -10.20 15.65
N ASP A 232 26.29 -9.83 16.57
CA ASP A 232 26.38 -8.47 17.09
C ASP A 232 26.86 -7.48 16.02
N THR A 233 25.94 -6.76 15.38
CA THR A 233 26.24 -5.48 14.73
C THR A 233 25.31 -4.36 15.21
N GLU A 234 25.84 -3.13 15.30
CA GLU A 234 25.10 -1.92 15.71
C GLU A 234 23.83 -1.67 14.87
N TYR A 235 23.79 -2.22 13.64
CA TYR A 235 22.64 -2.19 12.74
C TYR A 235 21.43 -2.96 13.28
N ASP A 236 21.64 -4.08 14.00
CA ASP A 236 20.55 -4.94 14.51
C ASP A 236 19.83 -4.32 15.70
N ILE A 237 20.56 -3.60 16.57
CA ILE A 237 19.99 -2.90 17.72
C ILE A 237 19.04 -1.78 17.25
N THR A 238 19.38 -1.06 16.18
CA THR A 238 18.52 0.00 15.63
C THR A 238 17.23 -0.56 15.01
N ARG A 239 17.34 -1.69 14.29
CA ARG A 239 16.21 -2.42 13.70
C ARG A 239 15.28 -2.97 14.78
N LEU A 240 15.85 -3.54 15.83
CA LEU A 240 15.13 -4.05 17.00
C LEU A 240 14.38 -2.91 17.72
N LYS A 241 15.05 -1.80 18.02
CA LYS A 241 14.42 -0.60 18.60
C LYS A 241 13.26 -0.09 17.74
N ARG A 242 13.40 -0.11 16.42
CA ARG A 242 12.33 0.27 15.50
C ARG A 242 11.13 -0.69 15.58
N ARG A 243 11.36 -2.00 15.50
CA ARG A 243 10.32 -3.03 15.62
C ARG A 243 9.54 -2.91 16.93
N ILE A 244 10.22 -2.63 18.04
CA ILE A 244 9.58 -2.48 19.35
C ILE A 244 8.70 -1.24 19.40
N ARG A 245 9.17 -0.12 18.84
CA ARG A 245 8.36 1.10 18.77
C ARG A 245 7.14 0.91 17.87
N GLU A 246 7.29 0.22 16.74
CA GLU A 246 6.18 -0.13 15.84
C GLU A 246 5.17 -1.02 16.57
N ARG A 247 5.63 -2.11 17.23
CA ARG A 247 4.78 -2.99 18.03
C ARG A 247 4.05 -2.28 19.16
N ALA A 248 4.74 -1.41 19.90
CA ALA A 248 4.14 -0.63 20.99
C ALA A 248 3.08 0.34 20.46
N ARG A 249 3.32 0.95 19.30
CA ARG A 249 2.34 1.80 18.63
C ARG A 249 1.10 1.01 18.23
N ASP A 250 1.28 -0.16 17.64
CA ASP A 250 0.17 -0.98 17.16
C ASP A 250 -0.66 -1.55 18.32
N GLU A 251 0.00 -1.93 19.43
CA GLU A 251 -0.67 -2.28 20.70
C GLU A 251 -1.53 -1.10 21.19
N TYR A 252 -0.96 0.11 21.25
CA TYR A 252 -1.69 1.31 21.69
C TYR A 252 -2.93 1.59 20.83
N LEU A 253 -2.76 1.61 19.50
CA LEU A 253 -3.86 1.89 18.56
C LEU A 253 -4.91 0.76 18.58
N GLY A 254 -4.48 -0.49 18.70
CA GLY A 254 -5.36 -1.66 18.79
C GLY A 254 -6.23 -1.62 20.05
N ILE A 255 -5.64 -1.31 21.20
CA ILE A 255 -6.37 -1.18 22.47
C ILE A 255 -7.34 -0.01 22.43
N LEU A 256 -6.95 1.16 21.91
CA LEU A 256 -7.90 2.28 21.77
C LEU A 256 -9.07 1.94 20.85
N LYS A 257 -8.80 1.30 19.70
CA LYS A 257 -9.84 0.89 18.75
C LYS A 257 -10.82 -0.11 19.36
N THR A 258 -10.35 -1.01 20.22
CA THR A 258 -11.22 -1.96 20.93
C THR A 258 -12.00 -1.29 22.06
N ALA A 259 -11.37 -0.41 22.85
CA ALA A 259 -12.05 0.40 23.86
C ALA A 259 -13.18 1.26 23.28
N HIS A 260 -12.94 1.95 22.16
CA HIS A 260 -13.97 2.72 21.44
C HIS A 260 -15.11 1.84 20.94
N ARG A 261 -14.82 0.60 20.53
CA ARG A 261 -15.84 -0.36 20.11
C ARG A 261 -16.74 -0.77 21.27
N TYR A 262 -16.18 -0.99 22.46
CA TYR A 262 -16.96 -1.28 23.66
C TYR A 262 -17.85 -0.11 24.06
N LEU A 263 -17.33 1.11 24.00
CA LEU A 263 -18.08 2.32 24.29
C LEU A 263 -19.21 2.54 23.26
N ALA A 264 -18.92 2.40 21.96
CA ALA A 264 -19.92 2.56 20.90
C ALA A 264 -21.07 1.54 20.99
N ARG A 265 -20.80 0.35 21.52
CA ARG A 265 -21.81 -0.72 21.77
C ARG A 265 -22.45 -0.63 23.16
N GLN A 266 -22.18 0.43 23.93
CA GLN A 266 -22.71 0.63 25.29
C GLN A 266 -22.38 -0.51 26.28
N HIS A 267 -21.37 -1.31 25.96
CA HIS A 267 -20.87 -2.39 26.81
C HIS A 267 -20.12 -1.86 28.03
N VAL A 268 -19.65 -0.61 27.96
CA VAL A 268 -18.84 0.05 28.98
C VAL A 268 -19.23 1.53 29.04
N ASN A 269 -19.16 2.16 30.21
CA ASN A 269 -19.61 3.54 30.41
C ASN A 269 -18.52 4.58 30.13
N SER A 270 -17.25 4.22 30.39
CA SER A 270 -16.10 5.10 30.21
C SER A 270 -15.06 4.50 29.28
N GLU A 271 -14.29 5.36 28.61
CA GLU A 271 -13.18 4.91 27.79
C GLU A 271 -12.07 4.26 28.64
N ALA A 272 -11.87 4.71 29.88
CA ALA A 272 -10.90 4.11 30.80
C ALA A 272 -11.26 2.66 31.16
N GLU A 273 -12.54 2.41 31.46
CA GLU A 273 -13.07 1.05 31.65
C GLU A 273 -12.91 0.22 30.36
N GLY A 274 -13.10 0.83 29.19
CA GLY A 274 -12.93 0.18 27.89
C GLY A 274 -11.49 -0.27 27.64
N ILE A 275 -10.51 0.55 28.06
CA ILE A 275 -9.08 0.21 28.00
C ILE A 275 -8.76 -0.95 28.96
N LYS A 276 -9.27 -0.91 30.20
CA LYS A 276 -9.11 -2.02 31.17
C LYS A 276 -9.66 -3.33 30.61
N LEU A 277 -10.90 -3.31 30.10
CA LEU A 277 -11.55 -4.46 29.50
C LEU A 277 -10.77 -5.00 28.30
N ALA A 278 -10.26 -4.11 27.44
CA ALA A 278 -9.47 -4.50 26.29
C ALA A 278 -8.21 -5.27 26.70
N PHE A 279 -7.48 -4.82 27.74
CA PHE A 279 -6.30 -5.52 28.26
C PHE A 279 -6.65 -6.86 28.90
N ILE A 280 -7.73 -6.94 29.69
CA ILE A 280 -8.20 -8.21 30.30
C ILE A 280 -8.47 -9.26 29.21
N ARG A 281 -9.13 -8.85 28.12
CA ARG A 281 -9.50 -9.76 27.02
C ARG A 281 -8.37 -10.04 26.03
N THR A 282 -7.18 -9.44 26.18
CA THR A 282 -6.05 -9.75 25.29
C THR A 282 -5.67 -11.23 25.33
N LYS A 283 -5.73 -11.88 26.51
CA LYS A 283 -5.44 -13.31 26.65
C LYS A 283 -6.50 -14.17 25.97
N GLU A 284 -7.79 -13.87 26.18
CA GLU A 284 -8.90 -14.54 25.48
C GLU A 284 -8.75 -14.41 23.97
N HIS A 285 -8.45 -13.21 23.46
CA HIS A 285 -8.23 -12.99 22.04
C HIS A 285 -7.02 -13.76 21.51
N LYS A 286 -5.93 -13.83 22.28
CA LYS A 286 -4.73 -14.59 21.90
C LYS A 286 -5.00 -16.10 21.90
N GLU A 287 -5.72 -16.61 22.89
CA GLU A 287 -6.11 -18.02 22.96
C GLU A 287 -7.09 -18.37 21.84
N ALA A 288 -8.09 -17.53 21.58
CA ALA A 288 -9.01 -17.71 20.45
C ALA A 288 -8.27 -17.68 19.11
N PHE A 289 -7.31 -16.76 18.93
CA PHE A 289 -6.46 -16.71 17.75
C PHE A 289 -5.60 -17.96 17.59
N ASN A 290 -5.00 -18.46 18.68
CA ASN A 290 -4.21 -19.69 18.66
C ASN A 290 -5.08 -20.90 18.34
N ARG A 291 -6.26 -21.03 18.96
CA ARG A 291 -7.25 -22.08 18.65
C ARG A 291 -7.64 -22.02 17.16
N PHE A 292 -7.95 -20.83 16.65
CA PHE A 292 -8.25 -20.62 15.24
C PHE A 292 -7.09 -21.04 14.33
N ARG A 293 -5.85 -20.64 14.65
CA ARG A 293 -4.64 -21.04 13.89
C ARG A 293 -4.45 -22.55 13.87
N MET A 294 -4.66 -23.23 15.00
CA MET A 294 -4.55 -24.69 15.10
C MET A 294 -5.62 -25.38 14.25
N LYS A 295 -6.88 -24.95 14.35
CA LYS A 295 -7.98 -25.48 13.52
C LYS A 295 -7.75 -25.23 12.04
N LEU A 296 -7.29 -24.03 11.68
CA LEU A 296 -6.95 -23.69 10.29
C LEU A 296 -5.82 -24.57 9.77
N GLY A 297 -4.79 -24.82 10.57
CA GLY A 297 -3.71 -25.76 10.24
C GLY A 297 -4.26 -27.16 9.97
N GLN A 298 -5.03 -27.70 10.91
CA GLN A 298 -5.67 -29.02 10.77
C GLN A 298 -6.58 -29.12 9.54
N LYS A 299 -7.34 -28.05 9.22
CA LYS A 299 -8.19 -27.99 8.02
C LYS A 299 -7.35 -28.04 6.75
N LEU A 300 -6.31 -27.22 6.67
CA LEU A 300 -5.43 -27.16 5.50
C LEU A 300 -4.65 -28.46 5.30
N ASP A 301 -4.19 -29.09 6.38
CA ASP A 301 -3.48 -30.36 6.32
C ASP A 301 -4.37 -31.50 5.81
N LYS A 302 -5.68 -31.47 6.11
CA LYS A 302 -6.67 -32.41 5.55
C LYS A 302 -6.99 -32.13 4.07
N GLN A 303 -6.93 -30.87 3.65
CA GLN A 303 -7.35 -30.44 2.30
C GLN A 303 -6.28 -30.62 1.22
N PHE A 304 -4.99 -30.64 1.59
CA PHE A 304 -3.89 -30.66 0.62
C PHE A 304 -2.88 -31.76 0.92
N SER A 305 -2.66 -32.64 -0.06
CA SER A 305 -1.67 -33.70 0.04
C SER A 305 -0.23 -33.19 -0.15
N PRO A 306 0.80 -33.89 0.36
CA PRO A 306 2.20 -33.52 0.13
C PRO A 306 2.60 -33.46 -1.36
N GLN A 307 1.97 -34.28 -2.21
CA GLN A 307 2.21 -34.30 -3.65
C GLN A 307 1.72 -33.01 -4.32
N GLU A 308 0.50 -32.57 -4.00
CA GLU A 308 -0.06 -31.30 -4.50
C GLU A 308 0.79 -30.09 -4.08
N ILE A 309 1.40 -30.12 -2.89
CA ILE A 309 2.32 -29.07 -2.41
C ILE A 309 3.59 -29.05 -3.24
N ALA A 310 4.16 -30.21 -3.54
CA ALA A 310 5.37 -30.32 -4.38
C ALA A 310 5.09 -29.83 -5.81
N GLU A 311 3.95 -30.22 -6.38
CA GLU A 311 3.50 -29.73 -7.69
C GLU A 311 3.29 -28.22 -7.70
N ALA A 312 2.64 -27.68 -6.66
CA ALA A 312 2.40 -26.24 -6.52
C ALA A 312 3.71 -25.46 -6.46
N ARG A 313 4.71 -25.95 -5.72
CA ARG A 313 6.05 -25.33 -5.64
C ARG A 313 6.71 -25.25 -7.01
N VAL A 314 6.64 -26.31 -7.81
CA VAL A 314 7.18 -26.33 -9.17
C VAL A 314 6.39 -25.41 -10.10
N ARG A 315 5.06 -25.52 -10.11
CA ARG A 315 4.15 -24.76 -10.99
C ARG A 315 4.27 -23.26 -10.76
N LEU A 316 4.25 -22.83 -9.51
CA LEU A 316 4.26 -21.43 -9.09
C LEU A 316 5.68 -20.89 -8.87
N LYS A 317 6.72 -21.73 -9.04
CA LYS A 317 8.12 -21.37 -8.83
C LYS A 317 8.37 -20.76 -7.44
N LEU A 318 7.78 -21.38 -6.41
CA LEU A 318 7.89 -20.89 -5.03
C LEU A 318 9.28 -21.19 -4.44
N PRO A 319 9.85 -20.29 -3.61
CA PRO A 319 11.12 -20.56 -2.91
C PRO A 319 11.04 -21.79 -2.01
N SER A 320 12.14 -22.54 -1.89
CA SER A 320 12.24 -23.71 -1.01
C SER A 320 12.16 -23.36 0.48
N GLU A 321 12.52 -22.13 0.84
CA GLU A 321 12.45 -21.57 2.21
C GLU A 321 11.00 -21.38 2.70
N LEU A 322 10.02 -21.43 1.79
CA LEU A 322 8.63 -21.18 2.13
C LEU A 322 8.02 -22.39 2.85
N SER A 323 7.56 -22.21 4.11
CA SER A 323 6.90 -23.26 4.91
C SER A 323 5.72 -23.92 4.17
N ASP A 324 5.58 -25.25 4.31
CA ASP A 324 4.49 -26.04 3.73
C ASP A 324 3.10 -25.47 4.10
N SER A 325 2.92 -25.01 5.34
CA SER A 325 1.69 -24.37 5.80
C SER A 325 1.31 -23.15 4.96
N ARG A 326 2.29 -22.42 4.45
CA ARG A 326 2.12 -21.22 3.62
C ARG A 326 1.79 -21.60 2.18
N VAL A 327 2.38 -22.67 1.66
CA VAL A 327 2.00 -23.24 0.35
C VAL A 327 0.55 -23.72 0.37
N ARG A 328 0.10 -24.39 1.43
CA ARG A 328 -1.31 -24.81 1.60
C ARG A 328 -2.28 -23.61 1.60
N LYS A 329 -1.91 -22.50 2.27
CA LYS A 329 -2.70 -21.25 2.23
C LYS A 329 -2.80 -20.68 0.81
N ILE A 330 -1.70 -20.68 0.05
CA ILE A 330 -1.69 -20.21 -1.34
C ILE A 330 -2.64 -21.06 -2.19
N LEU A 331 -2.55 -22.39 -2.09
CA LEU A 331 -3.44 -23.31 -2.79
C LEU A 331 -4.90 -23.14 -2.42
N SER A 332 -5.21 -22.95 -1.13
CA SER A 332 -6.57 -22.65 -0.67
C SER A 332 -7.11 -21.36 -1.29
N ASN A 333 -6.28 -20.32 -1.40
CA ASN A 333 -6.67 -19.06 -2.04
C ASN A 333 -6.87 -19.21 -3.56
N GLU A 334 -6.12 -20.07 -4.24
CA GLU A 334 -6.34 -20.36 -5.67
C GLU A 334 -7.64 -21.14 -5.94
N ARG A 335 -8.11 -21.98 -4.99
CA ARG A 335 -9.37 -22.73 -5.11
C ARG A 335 -10.62 -21.87 -4.82
N LYS A 336 -10.50 -20.84 -3.97
CA LYS A 336 -11.63 -19.98 -3.57
C LYS A 336 -12.48 -19.43 -4.74
N PRO A 337 -11.91 -18.93 -5.85
CA PRO A 337 -12.71 -18.45 -6.98
C PRO A 337 -13.58 -19.56 -7.59
N GLN A 338 -13.04 -20.78 -7.70
CA GLN A 338 -13.77 -21.93 -8.24
C GLN A 338 -14.92 -22.32 -7.31
N GLU A 339 -14.68 -22.33 -6.00
CA GLU A 339 -15.73 -22.58 -5.00
C GLU A 339 -16.85 -21.52 -5.03
N ILE A 340 -16.49 -20.25 -5.30
CA ILE A 340 -17.46 -19.15 -5.44
C ILE A 340 -18.28 -19.32 -6.72
N GLU A 341 -17.65 -19.74 -7.82
CA GLU A 341 -18.33 -20.04 -9.09
C GLU A 341 -19.28 -21.24 -8.94
N GLU A 342 -18.84 -22.31 -8.28
CA GLU A 342 -19.66 -23.50 -7.97
C GLU A 342 -20.85 -23.17 -7.06
N ALA A 343 -20.67 -22.26 -6.11
CA ALA A 343 -21.75 -21.76 -5.26
C ALA A 343 -22.70 -20.78 -6.00
N GLY A 344 -22.36 -20.37 -7.22
CA GLY A 344 -23.14 -19.46 -8.07
C GLY A 344 -23.12 -17.99 -7.66
N SER A 345 -22.81 -17.67 -6.39
CA SER A 345 -22.59 -16.30 -5.93
C SER A 345 -21.69 -16.25 -4.69
N HIS A 346 -20.98 -15.12 -4.52
CA HIS A 346 -20.14 -14.90 -3.33
C HIS A 346 -20.93 -14.96 -2.02
N LYS A 347 -22.21 -14.53 -2.03
CA LYS A 347 -23.08 -14.61 -0.86
C LYS A 347 -23.44 -16.06 -0.52
N ALA A 348 -23.81 -16.86 -1.52
CA ALA A 348 -24.10 -18.29 -1.32
C ALA A 348 -22.87 -19.07 -0.83
N TRP A 349 -21.67 -18.72 -1.31
CA TRP A 349 -20.42 -19.28 -0.78
C TRP A 349 -20.20 -18.90 0.69
N ILE A 350 -20.40 -17.62 1.06
CA ILE A 350 -20.34 -17.18 2.47
C ILE A 350 -21.36 -17.93 3.32
N ASP A 351 -22.60 -18.05 2.86
CA ASP A 351 -23.68 -18.71 3.61
C ASP A 351 -23.37 -20.21 3.81
N LYS A 352 -22.79 -20.87 2.81
CA LYS A 352 -22.29 -22.26 2.91
C LYS A 352 -21.15 -22.37 3.92
N VAL A 353 -20.15 -21.50 3.84
CA VAL A 353 -18.99 -21.48 4.76
C VAL A 353 -19.45 -21.21 6.18
N ASN A 354 -20.34 -20.24 6.38
CA ASN A 354 -20.91 -19.94 7.69
C ASN A 354 -21.74 -21.11 8.22
N ALA A 355 -22.53 -21.79 7.39
CA ALA A 355 -23.28 -22.96 7.81
C ALA A 355 -22.38 -24.14 8.22
N GLU A 356 -21.27 -24.36 7.51
CA GLU A 356 -20.24 -25.35 7.90
C GLU A 356 -19.55 -24.95 9.21
N GLU A 357 -19.20 -23.66 9.37
CA GLU A 357 -18.61 -23.14 10.61
C GLU A 357 -19.58 -23.21 11.78
N ASP A 358 -20.85 -22.91 11.57
CA ASP A 358 -21.89 -22.97 12.59
C ASP A 358 -22.21 -24.43 12.95
N ALA A 359 -22.18 -25.37 12.00
CA ALA A 359 -22.26 -26.80 12.29
C ALA A 359 -21.06 -27.30 13.12
N ILE A 360 -19.86 -26.78 12.87
CA ILE A 360 -18.65 -27.07 13.66
C ILE A 360 -18.78 -26.45 15.06
N LYS A 361 -19.23 -25.20 15.17
CA LYS A 361 -19.46 -24.56 16.48
C LYS A 361 -20.50 -25.33 17.28
N ASN A 362 -21.64 -25.68 16.70
CA ASN A 362 -22.69 -26.47 17.34
C ASN A 362 -22.21 -27.88 17.76
N ALA A 363 -21.23 -28.46 17.06
CA ALA A 363 -20.62 -29.76 17.42
C ALA A 363 -19.49 -29.63 18.47
N GLU A 364 -18.86 -28.47 18.59
CA GLU A 364 -17.84 -28.14 19.59
C GLU A 364 -18.43 -27.50 20.86
N GLU A 365 -19.67 -27.02 20.79
CA GLU A 365 -20.43 -26.42 21.89
C GLU A 365 -20.64 -27.38 23.07
N ASP A 366 -20.45 -28.70 22.87
CA ASP A 366 -20.32 -29.68 23.96
C ASP A 366 -19.05 -29.49 24.85
N ALA A 367 -18.24 -28.43 24.66
CA ALA A 367 -17.04 -28.15 25.48
C ALA A 367 -16.78 -26.66 25.84
N ILE A 368 -17.39 -26.24 26.97
CA ILE A 368 -16.87 -25.34 28.05
C ILE A 368 -16.96 -23.79 27.91
N THR A 369 -17.58 -23.22 28.96
CA THR A 369 -17.61 -21.85 29.56
C THR A 369 -18.27 -20.68 28.86
N MET A 370 -18.41 -20.65 27.52
CA MET A 370 -19.34 -19.72 26.87
C MET A 370 -20.54 -20.43 26.23
N ALA A 371 -20.38 -21.74 25.98
CA ALA A 371 -21.44 -22.67 25.62
C ALA A 371 -22.48 -22.84 26.74
N GLN A 372 -22.06 -22.92 28.00
CA GLN A 372 -22.97 -23.06 29.16
C GLN A 372 -24.01 -21.93 29.27
N TYR A 373 -23.67 -20.74 28.76
CA TYR A 373 -24.59 -19.59 28.71
C TYR A 373 -25.46 -19.58 27.45
N ALA A 374 -24.89 -19.99 26.31
CA ALA A 374 -25.61 -20.10 25.03
C ALA A 374 -26.61 -21.27 25.02
N GLU A 375 -26.31 -22.38 25.70
CA GLU A 375 -27.19 -23.54 25.92
C GLU A 375 -28.39 -23.18 26.81
N ALA A 376 -28.18 -22.41 27.88
CA ALA A 376 -29.26 -21.95 28.76
C ALA A 376 -30.25 -20.98 28.06
N ASN A 377 -29.81 -20.31 26.99
CA ASN A 377 -30.56 -19.28 26.27
C ASN A 377 -30.80 -19.61 24.77
N GLY A 378 -30.59 -20.85 24.35
CA GLY A 378 -30.93 -21.35 23.01
C GLY A 378 -30.26 -20.62 21.84
N GLY A 379 -28.97 -20.30 21.96
CA GLY A 379 -28.17 -19.72 20.87
C GLY A 379 -28.49 -18.26 20.51
N LYS A 380 -29.26 -17.55 21.34
CA LYS A 380 -29.47 -16.10 21.18
C LYS A 380 -28.30 -15.33 21.80
N GLU A 381 -27.82 -14.30 21.09
CA GLU A 381 -26.86 -13.35 21.64
C GLU A 381 -27.38 -12.82 22.98
N LEU A 382 -26.50 -12.79 23.99
CA LEU A 382 -26.79 -12.17 25.28
C LEU A 382 -27.42 -10.79 25.06
N PRO A 383 -28.58 -10.47 25.67
CA PRO A 383 -29.09 -9.12 25.65
C PRO A 383 -28.01 -8.15 26.16
N GLU A 384 -27.89 -6.98 25.52
CA GLU A 384 -26.78 -6.05 25.71
C GLU A 384 -26.56 -5.67 27.19
N SER A 385 -27.63 -5.68 28.00
CA SER A 385 -27.59 -5.47 29.45
C SER A 385 -26.80 -6.54 30.21
N GLU A 386 -26.92 -7.80 29.82
CA GLU A 386 -26.23 -8.92 30.48
C GLU A 386 -24.75 -8.94 30.12
N LEU A 387 -24.40 -8.62 28.86
CA LEU A 387 -23.01 -8.43 28.43
C LEU A 387 -22.33 -7.29 29.19
N LYS A 388 -23.02 -6.16 29.35
CA LYS A 388 -22.53 -5.03 30.13
C LYS A 388 -22.25 -5.44 31.58
N ASN A 389 -23.15 -6.19 32.20
CA ASN A 389 -22.97 -6.70 33.56
C ASN A 389 -21.81 -7.71 33.65
N HIS A 390 -21.66 -8.59 32.66
CA HIS A 390 -20.56 -9.54 32.59
C HIS A 390 -19.20 -8.84 32.49
N TYR A 391 -19.09 -7.82 31.63
CA TYR A 391 -17.86 -7.04 31.51
C TYR A 391 -17.55 -6.21 32.75
N ALA A 392 -18.57 -5.64 33.41
CA ALA A 392 -18.39 -4.98 34.70
C ALA A 392 -17.79 -5.95 35.74
N LYS A 393 -18.34 -7.16 35.86
CA LYS A 393 -17.79 -8.21 36.75
C LYS A 393 -16.35 -8.58 36.42
N MET A 394 -15.97 -8.67 35.15
CA MET A 394 -14.58 -8.94 34.77
C MET A 394 -13.62 -7.81 35.17
N ILE A 395 -14.06 -6.55 35.06
CA ILE A 395 -13.27 -5.40 35.51
C ILE A 395 -13.14 -5.43 37.03
N GLU A 396 -14.22 -5.69 37.77
CA GLU A 396 -14.20 -5.83 39.23
C GLU A 396 -13.30 -6.98 39.71
N GLU A 397 -13.34 -8.13 39.04
CA GLU A 397 -12.44 -9.27 39.31
C GLU A 397 -10.97 -8.86 39.10
N ALA A 398 -10.68 -8.14 38.01
CA ALA A 398 -9.34 -7.68 37.69
C ALA A 398 -8.80 -6.64 38.68
N GLU A 399 -9.65 -5.71 39.12
CA GLU A 399 -9.32 -4.71 40.14
C GLU A 399 -9.04 -5.37 41.50
N ASN A 400 -9.81 -6.39 41.85
CA ASN A 400 -9.65 -7.14 43.09
C ASN A 400 -8.59 -8.25 43.02
N ALA A 401 -7.99 -8.52 41.86
CA ALA A 401 -7.02 -9.60 41.66
C ALA A 401 -5.77 -9.47 42.55
N ALA A 402 -5.46 -8.27 43.06
CA ALA A 402 -4.38 -8.08 44.03
C ALA A 402 -4.66 -8.76 45.37
N ASN A 403 -5.92 -8.71 45.82
CA ASN A 403 -6.36 -9.10 47.15
C ASN A 403 -7.02 -10.49 47.16
N ASN A 404 -7.45 -10.99 46.00
CA ASN A 404 -8.14 -12.27 45.91
C ASN A 404 -7.13 -13.44 45.81
N GLU A 405 -6.98 -14.19 46.92
CA GLU A 405 -6.14 -15.39 46.99
C GLU A 405 -6.82 -16.66 46.47
N GLU A 406 -8.14 -16.64 46.26
CA GLU A 406 -8.91 -17.78 45.75
C GLU A 406 -8.73 -17.98 44.24
N LEU A 407 -8.27 -16.95 43.52
CA LEU A 407 -7.98 -17.03 42.09
C LEU A 407 -6.73 -17.85 41.81
N ASP A 408 -6.76 -18.63 40.71
CA ASP A 408 -5.57 -19.32 40.20
C ASP A 408 -4.38 -18.36 40.06
N HIS A 409 -3.20 -18.82 40.48
CA HIS A 409 -1.99 -18.01 40.50
C HIS A 409 -1.70 -17.37 39.13
N SER A 410 -1.83 -18.14 38.05
CA SER A 410 -1.53 -17.68 36.69
C SER A 410 -2.56 -16.67 36.20
N ARG A 411 -3.85 -16.89 36.51
CA ARG A 411 -4.92 -15.92 36.22
C ARG A 411 -4.70 -14.62 36.99
N ARG A 412 -4.36 -14.71 38.27
CA ARG A 412 -4.11 -13.58 39.16
C ARG A 412 -2.95 -12.70 38.69
N GLU A 413 -1.81 -13.30 38.34
CA GLU A 413 -0.67 -12.57 37.79
C GLU A 413 -0.99 -11.89 36.45
N PHE A 414 -1.75 -12.56 35.59
CA PHE A 414 -2.20 -11.99 34.33
C PHE A 414 -3.08 -10.76 34.55
N LEU A 415 -4.08 -10.85 35.42
CA LEU A 415 -4.98 -9.73 35.71
C LEU A 415 -4.21 -8.55 36.33
N LYS A 416 -3.27 -8.81 37.26
CA LYS A 416 -2.36 -7.80 37.82
C LYS A 416 -1.57 -7.09 36.72
N ALA A 417 -0.98 -7.83 35.79
CA ALA A 417 -0.19 -7.27 34.69
C ALA A 417 -1.06 -6.48 33.70
N ALA A 418 -2.26 -6.98 33.39
CA ALA A 418 -3.22 -6.32 32.51
C ALA A 418 -3.68 -4.98 33.09
N MET A 419 -4.02 -4.94 34.38
CA MET A 419 -4.40 -3.71 35.08
C MET A 419 -3.24 -2.70 35.15
N ALA A 420 -2.03 -3.15 35.49
CA ALA A 420 -0.85 -2.28 35.51
C ALA A 420 -0.58 -1.64 34.13
N LYS A 421 -0.75 -2.41 33.04
CA LYS A 421 -0.64 -1.88 31.66
C LYS A 421 -1.76 -0.91 31.31
N ALA A 422 -3.00 -1.23 31.69
CA ALA A 422 -4.15 -0.36 31.45
C ALA A 422 -3.98 1.00 32.15
N ASP A 423 -3.62 0.99 33.44
CA ASP A 423 -3.41 2.20 34.23
C ASP A 423 -2.23 3.04 33.70
N LYS A 424 -1.16 2.37 33.26
CA LYS A 424 -0.04 3.03 32.59
C LYS A 424 -0.49 3.72 31.30
N MET A 425 -1.27 3.03 30.46
CA MET A 425 -1.78 3.58 29.20
C MET A 425 -2.70 4.78 29.45
N ILE A 426 -3.58 4.69 30.45
CA ILE A 426 -4.47 5.79 30.85
C ILE A 426 -3.65 7.01 31.29
N ARG A 427 -2.58 6.80 32.08
CA ARG A 427 -1.68 7.87 32.52
C ARG A 427 -0.96 8.54 31.36
N GLU A 428 -0.35 7.76 30.48
CA GLU A 428 0.41 8.28 29.32
C GLU A 428 -0.49 8.97 28.31
N ARG A 429 -1.74 8.53 28.22
CA ARG A 429 -2.76 9.21 27.42
C ARG A 429 -3.04 10.64 27.91
N GLY A 430 -2.97 10.88 29.22
CA GLY A 430 -3.11 12.21 29.80
C GLY A 430 -1.90 13.14 29.58
N SER A 431 -0.69 12.59 29.40
CA SER A 431 0.54 13.38 29.28
C SER A 431 1.03 13.57 27.84
N GLY A 432 1.08 12.50 27.04
CA GLY A 432 1.72 12.50 25.71
C GLY A 432 1.13 11.51 24.70
N GLY A 433 0.02 10.84 25.03
CA GLY A 433 -0.70 9.96 24.13
C GLY A 433 0.13 8.78 23.66
N GLN A 434 0.05 8.51 22.36
CA GLN A 434 0.79 7.44 21.68
C GLN A 434 2.31 7.59 21.84
N GLY A 435 2.84 8.83 21.81
CA GLY A 435 4.29 9.07 21.87
C GLY A 435 4.89 8.63 23.20
N ALA A 436 4.22 8.98 24.30
CA ALA A 436 4.63 8.60 25.65
C ALA A 436 4.61 7.07 25.84
N TRP A 437 3.58 6.39 25.34
CA TRP A 437 3.49 4.91 25.39
C TRP A 437 4.60 4.22 24.63
N VAL A 438 4.88 4.66 23.41
CA VAL A 438 5.95 4.10 22.58
C VAL A 438 7.32 4.29 23.24
N GLN A 439 7.55 5.47 23.83
CA GLN A 439 8.80 5.76 24.52
C GLN A 439 8.96 4.89 25.77
N SER A 440 7.94 4.81 26.62
CA SER A 440 8.00 4.01 27.84
C SER A 440 8.06 2.51 27.56
N ALA A 441 7.43 2.02 26.50
CA ALA A 441 7.60 0.64 26.05
C ALA A 441 9.03 0.34 25.59
N ALA A 442 9.67 1.27 24.88
CA ALA A 442 11.07 1.13 24.48
C ALA A 442 12.02 1.16 25.69
N GLU A 443 11.78 2.03 26.68
CA GLU A 443 12.55 2.11 27.92
C GLU A 443 12.41 0.83 28.77
N ASN A 444 11.19 0.33 28.94
CA ASN A 444 10.93 -0.93 29.63
C ASN A 444 11.66 -2.10 28.97
N TYR A 445 11.64 -2.18 27.64
CA TYR A 445 12.36 -3.22 26.92
C TYR A 445 13.88 -3.15 27.13
N LEU A 446 14.46 -1.94 27.11
CA LEU A 446 15.89 -1.76 27.39
C LEU A 446 16.25 -2.20 28.81
N ARG A 447 15.35 -1.93 29.77
CA ARG A 447 15.50 -2.40 31.15
C ARG A 447 15.44 -3.93 31.23
N ASP A 448 14.46 -4.56 30.56
CA ASP A 448 14.32 -6.01 30.53
C ASP A 448 15.56 -6.69 29.91
N LEU A 449 16.11 -6.13 28.83
CA LEU A 449 17.36 -6.61 28.24
C LEU A 449 18.55 -6.50 29.21
N ALA A 450 18.67 -5.37 29.93
CA ALA A 450 19.72 -5.19 30.92
C ALA A 450 19.60 -6.20 32.08
N GLU A 451 18.37 -6.46 32.54
CA GLU A 451 18.10 -7.46 33.58
C GLU A 451 18.40 -8.89 33.09
N GLN A 452 18.07 -9.21 31.83
CA GLN A 452 18.41 -10.51 31.22
C GLN A 452 19.92 -10.69 31.10
N ALA A 453 20.65 -9.67 30.63
CA ALA A 453 22.11 -9.69 30.55
C ALA A 453 22.75 -9.87 31.93
N ALA A 454 22.22 -9.21 32.97
CA ALA A 454 22.68 -9.37 34.35
C ALA A 454 22.42 -10.79 34.91
N LYS A 455 21.26 -11.38 34.59
CA LYS A 455 20.96 -12.78 34.97
C LYS A 455 21.87 -13.77 34.24
N GLN A 456 22.17 -13.52 32.95
CA GLN A 456 23.06 -14.35 32.17
C GLN A 456 24.50 -14.27 32.69
N SER A 457 25.01 -13.07 32.99
CA SER A 457 26.35 -12.89 33.56
C SER A 457 26.46 -13.54 34.94
N ALA A 458 25.44 -13.40 35.80
CA ALA A 458 25.40 -14.10 37.08
C ALA A 458 25.38 -15.63 36.92
N LYS A 459 24.63 -16.16 35.95
CA LYS A 459 24.60 -17.60 35.63
C LYS A 459 25.93 -18.09 35.07
N GLN A 460 26.61 -17.30 34.25
CA GLN A 460 27.94 -17.60 33.74
C GLN A 460 28.99 -17.60 34.86
N ALA A 461 28.95 -16.61 35.76
CA ALA A 461 29.81 -16.54 36.94
C ALA A 461 29.58 -17.75 37.88
N ALA A 462 28.33 -18.14 38.12
CA ALA A 462 28.00 -19.33 38.91
C ALA A 462 28.49 -20.63 38.26
N ARG A 463 28.43 -20.74 36.92
CA ARG A 463 29.01 -21.87 36.17
C ARG A 463 30.54 -21.92 36.24
N GLN A 464 31.21 -20.76 36.25
CA GLN A 464 32.67 -20.68 36.38
C GLN A 464 33.15 -20.96 37.82
N ALA A 465 32.31 -20.68 38.82
CA ALA A 465 32.60 -20.93 40.24
C ALA A 465 32.25 -22.36 40.71
N ALA A 466 31.57 -23.17 39.89
CA ALA A 466 31.29 -24.56 40.22
C ALA A 466 32.60 -25.39 40.17
N PRO A 467 32.90 -26.22 41.18
CA PRO A 467 34.09 -27.05 41.17
C PRO A 467 34.05 -28.00 39.97
N ARG A 468 35.13 -28.03 39.18
CA ARG A 468 35.31 -29.04 38.13
C ARG A 468 35.49 -30.39 38.83
N GLU A 469 34.47 -31.24 38.81
CA GLU A 469 34.61 -32.64 39.22
C GLU A 469 35.71 -33.29 38.34
N ALA A 470 36.73 -33.83 39.00
CA ALA A 470 37.94 -34.39 38.40
C ALA A 470 37.87 -35.91 38.36
#